data_AF-A0AAJ4ZVQ5-F1
#
_entry.id   AF-A0AAJ4ZVQ5-F1
#
_cell.length_a   1.000
_cell.length_b   1.000
_cell.length_c   1.000
_cell.angle_alpha   90.00
_cell.angle_beta   90.00
_cell.angle_gamma   90.00
#
_symmetry.space_group_name_H-M   'P 1'
#
loop_
_entity.id
_entity.type
_entity.pdbx_description
1 polymer ?
#
loop_
_entity_poly.entity_id
_entity_poly.type
_entity_poly.pdbx_seq_one_letter_code
_entity_poly.pdbx_strand_id
1 'polypeptide(L)' 'MSIVDILQKAFSIVSALQDASWDRTWAGLRNGGRRYMEVHSTIQGQFVSTGHYRYSILLSPFVGEYMSDLMVKHYVY' A
#
# COMPACT_ATOMS: atom_id res chain seq x y z
N MET A 1 -3.83 19.13 1.90
CA MET A 1 -5.13 19.13 1.23
C MET A 1 -6.18 18.97 2.31
N SER A 2 -7.01 19.99 2.48
CA SER A 2 -8.10 20.01 3.45
C SER A 2 -9.27 19.15 2.96
N ILE A 3 -10.24 18.89 3.84
CA ILE A 3 -11.51 18.24 3.46
C ILE A 3 -12.25 19.10 2.42
N VAL A 4 -12.22 20.43 2.57
CA VAL A 4 -12.85 21.38 1.64
C VAL A 4 -12.24 21.25 0.24
N ASP A 5 -10.91 21.17 0.14
CA ASP A 5 -10.22 21.04 -1.16
C ASP A 5 -10.62 19.74 -1.88
N ILE A 6 -10.74 18.63 -1.14
CA ILE A 6 -11.15 17.32 -1.68
C ILE A 6 -12.59 17.40 -2.20
N LEU A 7 -13.50 17.93 -1.40
CA LEU A 7 -14.92 18.00 -1.72
C LEU A 7 -15.19 18.93 -2.90
N GLN A 8 -14.58 20.12 -2.92
CA GLN A 8 -14.71 21.06 -4.04
C GLN A 8 -14.26 20.42 -5.36
N LYS A 9 -13.15 19.68 -5.35
CA LYS A 9 -12.67 18.96 -6.53
C LYS A 9 -13.58 17.79 -6.90
N ALA A 10 -14.18 17.11 -5.94
CA ALA A 10 -15.14 16.05 -6.22
C ALA A 10 -16.42 16.61 -6.86
N PHE A 11 -16.96 17.71 -6.33
CA PHE A 11 -18.16 18.38 -6.86
C PHE A 11 -17.98 18.91 -8.28
N SER A 12 -16.77 19.34 -8.65
CA SER A 12 -16.49 19.76 -10.03
C SER A 12 -16.45 18.61 -11.03
N ILE A 13 -16.33 17.35 -10.56
CA ILE A 13 -16.32 16.14 -11.41
C ILE A 13 -17.70 15.47 -11.38
N VAL A 14 -18.31 15.37 -10.20
CA VAL A 14 -19.61 14.75 -9.98
C VAL A 14 -20.45 15.66 -9.08
N SER A 15 -21.29 16.50 -9.71
CA SER A 15 -22.08 17.52 -9.00
C SER A 15 -23.12 16.94 -8.03
N ALA A 16 -23.68 15.77 -8.34
CA ALA A 16 -24.67 15.08 -7.51
C ALA A 16 -24.16 14.69 -6.11
N LEU A 17 -22.85 14.70 -5.88
CA LEU A 17 -22.27 14.47 -4.54
C LEU A 17 -22.60 15.61 -3.55
N GLN A 18 -23.04 16.78 -4.02
CA GLN A 18 -23.44 17.90 -3.14
C GLN A 18 -24.68 17.58 -2.31
N ASP A 19 -25.58 16.74 -2.85
CA ASP A 19 -26.83 16.35 -2.20
C ASP A 19 -26.71 15.00 -1.44
N ALA A 20 -25.52 14.38 -1.47
CA ALA A 20 -25.27 13.11 -0.80
C ALA A 20 -25.11 13.27 0.72
N SER A 21 -25.50 12.26 1.50
CA SER A 21 -25.24 12.21 2.94
C SER A 21 -23.77 11.93 3.22
N TRP A 22 -23.18 12.68 4.15
CA TRP A 22 -21.84 12.40 4.66
C TRP A 22 -21.82 11.14 5.54
N ASP A 23 -20.95 10.18 5.21
CA ASP A 23 -20.68 9.01 6.07
C ASP A 23 -19.53 9.33 7.05
N ARG A 24 -18.29 9.41 6.55
CA ARG A 24 -17.09 9.65 7.37
C ARG A 24 -15.89 10.15 6.55
N THR A 25 -14.84 10.56 7.27
CA THR A 25 -13.49 10.77 6.71
C THR A 25 -12.46 9.97 7.50
N TRP A 26 -11.33 9.65 6.87
CA TRP A 26 -10.19 9.00 7.53
C TRP A 26 -8.87 9.43 6.90
N ALA A 27 -7.78 9.20 7.63
CA ALA A 27 -6.43 9.37 7.14
C ALA A 27 -5.67 8.04 7.25
N GLY A 28 -4.79 7.78 6.29
CA GLY A 28 -3.89 6.62 6.31
C GLY A 28 -2.46 7.06 6.03
N LEU A 29 -1.51 6.47 6.76
CA LEU A 29 -0.09 6.69 6.51
C LEU A 29 0.37 5.80 5.36
N ARG A 30 1.03 6.39 4.38
CA ARG A 30 1.68 5.63 3.30
C ARG A 30 3.13 5.41 3.64
N ASN A 31 3.56 4.16 3.57
CA ASN A 31 4.96 3.76 3.62
C ASN A 31 5.65 4.11 2.29
N GLY A 32 6.20 5.32 2.23
CA GLY A 32 7.14 5.74 1.18
C GLY A 32 8.56 5.21 1.42
N GLY A 33 9.48 5.56 0.53
CA GLY A 33 10.89 5.15 0.59
C GLY A 33 11.26 4.06 -0.42
N ARG A 34 12.47 3.51 -0.28
CA ARG A 34 12.96 2.41 -1.12
C ARG A 34 12.12 1.16 -0.88
N ARG A 35 11.74 0.46 -1.96
CA ARG A 35 11.10 -0.84 -1.87
C ARG A 35 12.14 -1.89 -1.45
N TYR A 36 11.81 -2.67 -0.43
CA TYR A 36 12.57 -3.84 0.01
C TYR A 36 11.70 -5.07 -0.16
N MET A 37 12.23 -6.11 -0.79
CA MET A 37 11.63 -7.43 -1.01
C MET A 37 12.76 -8.46 -1.03
N GLU A 38 13.41 -8.65 0.12
CA GLU A 38 14.72 -9.31 0.19
C GLU A 38 14.89 -10.11 1.50
N VAL A 39 15.89 -10.98 1.49
CA VAL A 39 16.39 -11.72 2.66
C VAL A 39 17.56 -10.95 3.27
N HIS A 40 17.66 -10.94 4.61
CA HIS A 40 18.80 -10.33 5.27
C HIS A 40 20.07 -11.15 5.02
N SER A 41 21.17 -10.48 4.68
CA SER A 41 22.42 -11.17 4.26
C SER A 41 23.10 -11.98 5.36
N THR A 42 22.94 -11.57 6.63
CA THR A 42 23.64 -12.20 7.78
C THR A 42 22.71 -12.77 8.85
N ILE A 43 21.40 -12.54 8.75
CA ILE A 43 20.43 -12.99 9.77
C ILE A 43 19.54 -14.04 9.10
N GLN A 44 19.81 -15.31 9.42
CA GLN A 44 19.07 -16.43 8.85
C GLN A 44 17.58 -16.31 9.19
N GLY A 45 16.75 -16.47 8.18
CA GLY A 45 15.29 -16.45 8.34
C GLY A 45 14.66 -15.06 8.44
N GLN A 46 15.43 -13.98 8.32
CA GLN A 46 14.88 -12.63 8.29
C GLN A 46 14.61 -12.17 6.85
N PHE A 47 13.37 -11.71 6.60
CA PHE A 47 12.92 -11.20 5.31
C PHE A 47 12.25 -9.84 5.49
N VAL A 48 12.32 -8.99 4.47
CA VAL A 48 11.70 -7.66 4.47
C VAL A 48 10.87 -7.49 3.20
N SER A 49 9.61 -7.06 3.36
CA SER A 49 8.70 -6.71 2.28
C SER A 49 7.96 -5.40 2.59
N THR A 50 8.50 -4.25 2.20
CA THR A 50 7.93 -2.91 2.49
C THR A 50 8.31 -1.87 1.44
N GLY A 51 7.79 -0.63 1.57
CA GLY A 51 8.08 0.48 0.66
C GLY A 51 7.24 0.45 -0.61
N HIS A 52 6.03 -0.11 -0.55
CA HIS A 52 5.13 -0.25 -1.71
C HIS A 52 4.30 1.01 -2.02
N TYR A 53 4.40 2.06 -1.20
CA TYR A 53 3.80 3.38 -1.38
C TYR A 53 2.32 3.36 -1.86
N ARG A 54 2.07 3.68 -3.14
CA ARG A 54 0.72 3.75 -3.74
C ARG A 54 0.29 2.47 -4.44
N TYR A 55 1.17 1.46 -4.50
CA TYR A 55 0.95 0.23 -5.24
C TYR A 55 0.80 -1.00 -4.34
N SER A 56 0.75 -0.82 -3.01
CA SER A 56 0.66 -1.93 -2.04
C SER A 56 -0.51 -2.86 -2.29
N ILE A 57 -1.68 -2.32 -2.67
CA ILE A 57 -2.87 -3.13 -2.97
C ILE A 57 -2.74 -3.78 -4.34
N LEU A 58 -2.28 -3.05 -5.35
CA LEU A 58 -2.12 -3.56 -6.72
C LEU A 58 -1.12 -4.72 -6.78
N LEU A 59 -0.01 -4.59 -6.04
CA LEU A 59 1.10 -5.54 -6.08
C LEU A 59 0.99 -6.65 -5.04
N SER A 60 0.04 -6.60 -4.11
CA SER A 60 -0.02 -7.58 -3.02
C SER A 60 -0.05 -9.04 -3.48
N PRO A 61 -0.73 -9.43 -4.57
CA PRO A 61 -0.73 -10.83 -5.00
C PRO A 61 0.67 -11.27 -5.48
N PHE A 62 1.28 -10.48 -6.35
CA PHE A 62 2.62 -10.74 -6.87
C PHE A 62 3.69 -10.72 -5.76
N VAL A 63 3.62 -9.74 -4.86
CA VAL A 63 4.54 -9.64 -3.72
C VAL A 63 4.41 -10.86 -2.81
N GLY A 64 3.19 -11.36 -2.60
CA GLY A 64 2.95 -12.58 -1.83
C GLY A 64 3.62 -13.80 -2.48
N GLU A 65 3.40 -14.00 -3.78
CA GLU A 65 4.02 -15.09 -4.54
C GLU A 65 5.55 -15.01 -4.52
N TYR A 66 6.11 -13.85 -4.88
CA TYR A 66 7.55 -13.62 -4.91
C TYR A 66 8.21 -13.86 -3.54
N MET A 67 7.62 -13.34 -2.46
CA MET A 67 8.19 -13.51 -1.12
C MET A 67 8.06 -14.96 -0.64
N SER A 68 6.99 -15.66 -1.00
CA SER A 68 6.84 -17.10 -0.71
C SER A 68 7.95 -17.91 -1.41
N ASP A 69 8.17 -17.67 -2.69
CA ASP A 69 9.24 -18.34 -3.46
C ASP A 69 10.62 -18.03 -2.90
N LEU A 70 10.87 -16.78 -2.49
CA LEU A 70 12.12 -16.38 -1.84
C LEU A 70 12.31 -17.12 -0.51
N MET A 71 11.27 -17.21 0.30
CA MET A 71 11.32 -17.93 1.57
C MET A 71 11.60 -19.42 1.37
N VAL A 72 10.88 -20.09 0.47
CA VAL A 72 11.07 -21.53 0.20
C VAL A 72 12.48 -21.83 -0.34
N LYS A 73 13.07 -20.94 -1.16
CA LYS A 73 14.46 -21.12 -1.65
C LYS A 73 15.51 -20.93 -0.54
N HIS A 74 15.24 -20.09 0.44
CA HIS A 74 16.17 -19.79 1.54
C HIS A 74 15.96 -20.68 2.78
N TYR A 75 14.85 -21.40 2.85
CA TYR A 75 14.61 -22.45 3.83
C TYR A 75 14.72 -23.82 3.15
N VAL A 76 15.89 -24.43 3.26
CA VAL A 76 16.07 -25.87 2.98
C VAL A 76 15.54 -26.62 4.19
N TYR A 77 14.51 -27.46 4.00
CA TYR A 77 14.21 -28.55 4.94
C TYR A 77 15.32 -29.60 4.88
#